data_AF-X1IPI5-F1
#
_entry.id   AF-X1IPI5-F1
#
_cell.length_a   1.000
_cell.length_b   1.000
_cell.length_c   1.000
_cell.angle_alpha   90.00
_cell.angle_beta   90.00
_cell.angle_gamma   90.00
#
_symmetry.space_group_name_H-M   'P 1'
#
loop_
_entity.id
_entity.type
_entity.pdbx_description
1 polymer ?
#
loop_
_entity_poly.entity_id
_entity_poly.type
_entity_poly.pdbx_seq_one_letter_code
_entity_poly.pdbx_strand_id
1 'polypeptide(L)' 'ALCDWNMRMYDLAAEACIQRSPKLAAHALMVDPLSASCCCPAEIRQMTEELFEAEKEFLPGF' A
#
# COMPACT_ATOMS: atom_id res chain seq x y z
N ALA A 1 12.88 -16.46 -3.63
CA ALA A 1 13.22 -15.03 -3.44
C ALA A 1 12.11 -14.12 -3.97
N LEU A 2 11.78 -14.14 -5.27
CA LEU A 2 10.72 -13.27 -5.82
C LEU A 2 9.34 -13.48 -5.16
N CYS A 3 8.91 -14.74 -5.02
CA CYS A 3 7.61 -15.03 -4.40
C CYS A 3 7.56 -14.64 -2.91
N ASP A 4 8.70 -14.75 -2.21
CA ASP A 4 8.81 -14.31 -0.81
C ASP A 4 8.63 -12.80 -0.71
N TRP A 5 9.30 -12.05 -1.59
CA TRP A 5 9.18 -10.59 -1.64
C TRP A 5 7.75 -10.13 -1.95
N ASN A 6 7.09 -10.81 -2.88
CA ASN A 6 5.69 -10.53 -3.21
C ASN A 6 4.75 -10.90 -2.05
N MET A 7 5.02 -11.99 -1.31
CA MET A 7 4.22 -12.34 -0.12
C MET A 7 4.33 -11.30 0.98
N ARG A 8 5.52 -10.70 1.19
CA ARG A 8 5.72 -9.62 2.18
C ARG A 8 4.87 -8.37 1.90
N MET A 9 4.65 -8.05 0.62
CA MET A 9 3.74 -6.97 0.23
C MET A 9 2.30 -7.29 0.68
N TYR A 10 1.85 -8.53 0.48
CA TYR A 10 0.53 -8.97 0.92
C TYR A 10 0.38 -9.01 2.45
N ASP A 11 1.41 -9.45 3.17
CA ASP A 11 1.40 -9.46 4.65
C ASP A 11 1.22 -8.03 5.20
N LEU A 12 1.97 -7.06 4.66
CA LEU A 12 1.84 -5.66 5.04
C LEU A 12 0.49 -5.06 4.64
N ALA A 13 -0.04 -5.43 3.48
CA ALA A 13 -1.38 -5.01 3.06
C ALA A 13 -2.47 -5.56 3.99
N ALA A 14 -2.35 -6.83 4.42
CA ALA A 14 -3.25 -7.43 5.38
C ALA A 14 -3.17 -6.72 6.75
N GLU A 15 -1.96 -6.42 7.23
CA GLU A 15 -1.76 -5.63 8.45
C GLU A 15 -2.35 -4.22 8.33
N ALA A 16 -2.21 -3.56 7.17
CA ALA A 16 -2.80 -2.25 6.91
C ALA A 16 -4.33 -2.30 7.04
N CYS A 17 -4.97 -3.35 6.51
CA CYS A 17 -6.42 -3.57 6.62
C CYS A 17 -6.87 -3.84 8.05
N ILE A 18 -6.11 -4.64 8.81
CA ILE A 18 -6.45 -4.96 10.21
C ILE A 18 -6.28 -3.72 11.09
N GLN A 19 -5.18 -2.99 10.93
CA GLN A 19 -4.84 -1.81 11.74
C GLN A 19 -5.53 -0.53 11.27
N ARG A 20 -6.18 -0.54 10.10
CA ARG A 20 -6.79 0.66 9.46
C ARG A 20 -5.79 1.80 9.37
N SER A 21 -4.62 1.47 8.85
CA SER A 21 -3.48 2.40 8.79
C SER A 21 -3.11 2.70 7.35
N PRO A 22 -3.43 3.90 6.83
CA PRO A 22 -3.05 4.28 5.46
C PRO A 22 -1.53 4.35 5.29
N LYS A 23 -0.78 4.54 6.37
CA LYS A 23 0.69 4.49 6.35
C LYS A 23 1.22 3.09 6.07
N LEU A 24 0.60 2.05 6.65
CA LEU A 24 0.99 0.67 6.35
C LEU A 24 0.62 0.27 4.92
N ALA A 25 -0.51 0.77 4.41
CA ALA A 25 -0.86 0.57 3.01
C ALA A 25 0.16 1.22 2.06
N ALA A 26 0.62 2.44 2.38
CA ALA A 26 1.70 3.09 1.62
C ALA A 26 3.01 2.30 1.69
N HIS A 27 3.35 1.73 2.85
CA HIS A 27 4.52 0.86 2.97
C HIS A 27 4.36 -0.41 2.13
N ALA A 28 3.19 -1.05 2.12
CA ALA A 28 2.93 -2.22 1.27
C ALA A 28 3.18 -1.90 -0.22
N LEU A 29 2.72 -0.73 -0.68
CA LEU A 29 2.97 -0.27 -2.05
C LEU A 29 4.43 0.09 -2.33
N MET A 30 5.24 0.45 -1.31
CA MET A 30 6.69 0.65 -1.50
C MET A 30 7.44 -0.66 -1.70
N VAL A 31 6.93 -1.78 -1.18
CA VAL A 31 7.53 -3.11 -1.36
C VAL A 31 6.97 -3.84 -2.58
N ASP A 32 5.87 -3.36 -3.15
CA ASP A 32 5.31 -3.88 -4.40
C ASP A 32 6.31 -3.70 -5.55
N PRO A 33 6.75 -4.77 -6.23
CA PRO A 33 7.76 -4.68 -7.28
C PRO A 33 7.34 -3.84 -8.48
N LEU A 34 6.04 -3.71 -8.75
CA LEU A 34 5.54 -2.88 -9.86
C LEU A 34 5.62 -1.40 -9.48
N SER A 35 5.05 -1.04 -8.34
CA SER A 35 5.05 0.34 -7.82
C SER A 35 6.48 0.86 -7.57
N ALA A 36 7.34 0.02 -6.98
CA ALA A 36 8.75 0.37 -6.74
C ALA A 36 9.58 0.49 -8.02
N SER A 37 9.17 -0.14 -9.13
CA SER A 37 9.85 -0.02 -10.42
C SER A 37 9.49 1.26 -11.19
N CYS A 38 8.30 1.80 -10.95
CA CYS A 38 7.74 2.92 -11.73
C CYS A 38 7.82 4.26 -10.99
N CYS A 39 7.82 4.27 -9.65
CA CYS A 39 7.63 5.47 -8.84
C CYS A 39 8.68 5.59 -7.75
N CYS A 40 9.01 6.83 -7.35
CA CYS A 40 9.80 7.06 -6.14
C CYS A 40 8.93 6.94 -4.86
N PRO A 41 9.52 6.71 -3.68
CA PRO A 41 8.75 6.56 -2.45
C PRO A 41 7.83 7.74 -2.11
N ALA A 42 8.19 8.96 -2.53
CA ALA A 42 7.36 10.14 -2.34
C ALA A 42 6.10 10.10 -3.24
N GLU A 43 6.25 9.70 -4.51
CA GLU A 43 5.15 9.52 -5.45
C GLU A 43 4.21 8.40 -5.00
N ILE A 44 4.76 7.26 -4.53
CA ILE A 44 3.96 6.15 -4.01
C ILE A 44 3.09 6.61 -2.84
N ARG A 45 3.65 7.42 -1.94
CA ARG A 45 2.92 7.95 -0.80
C ARG A 45 1.78 8.88 -1.24
N GLN A 46 2.07 9.81 -2.13
CA GLN A 46 1.05 10.73 -2.67
C GLN A 46 -0.06 9.94 -3.38
N MET A 47 0.30 9.01 -4.27
CA MET A 47 -0.64 8.14 -4.97
C MET A 47 -1.52 7.35 -4.00
N THR A 48 -0.93 6.84 -2.90
CA THR A 48 -1.70 6.13 -1.87
C THR A 48 -2.72 7.05 -1.20
N GLU A 49 -2.33 8.27 -0.84
CA GLU A 49 -3.22 9.26 -0.21
C GLU A 49 -4.38 9.64 -1.17
N GLU A 50 -4.10 9.84 -2.45
CA GLU A 50 -5.11 10.10 -3.49
C GLU A 50 -6.07 8.92 -3.69
N LEU A 51 -5.56 7.68 -3.69
CA LEU A 51 -6.38 6.46 -3.77
C LEU A 51 -7.30 6.33 -2.56
N PHE A 52 -6.80 6.57 -1.34
CA PHE A 52 -7.64 6.53 -0.14
C PHE A 52 -8.72 7.59 -0.17
N GLU A 53 -8.43 8.81 -0.65
CA GLU A 53 -9.43 9.86 -0.79
C GLU A 53 -10.53 9.47 -1.80
N ALA A 54 -10.14 8.92 -2.95
CA ALA A 54 -11.08 8.49 -3.99
C ALA A 54 -11.96 7.31 -3.53
N GLU A 55 -11.38 6.37 -2.78
CA GLU A 55 -12.04 5.14 -2.33
C GLU A 55 -12.67 5.26 -0.93
N LYS A 56 -12.75 6.47 -0.35
CA LYS A 56 -13.34 6.72 0.98
C LYS A 56 -14.73 6.13 1.15
N GLU A 57 -15.54 6.10 0.10
CA GLU A 57 -16.89 5.53 0.12
C GLU A 57 -16.86 4.00 0.34
N PHE A 58 -15.84 3.32 -0.18
CA PHE A 58 -15.69 1.87 -0.15
C PHE A 58 -14.91 1.36 1.06
N LEU A 59 -14.25 2.25 1.80
CA LEU A 59 -13.40 1.93 2.95
C LEU A 59 -13.99 2.47 4.27
N PRO A 60 -15.18 2.03 4.70
CA PRO A 60 -15.79 2.51 5.93
C PRO A 60 -14.97 2.08 7.15
N GLY A 61 -14.43 3.07 7.85
CA GLY A 61 -13.62 2.87 9.05
C GLY A 61 -12.12 2.66 8.79
N PHE A 62 -11.66 2.98 7.58
CA PHE A 62 -10.23 3.12 7.26
C PHE A 62 -9.76 4.57 7.44
#